data_AF-A0A1C6AIM1-F1
#
_entry.id   AF-A0A1C6AIM1-F1
#
_cell.length_a   1.000
_cell.length_b   1.000
_cell.length_c   1.000
_cell.angle_alpha   90.00
_cell.angle_beta   90.00
_cell.angle_gamma   90.00
#
_symmetry.space_group_name_H-M   'P 1'
#
loop_
_entity.id
_entity.type
_entity.pdbx_description
1 polymer ?
#
loop_
_entity_poly.entity_id
_entity_poly.type
_entity_poly.pdbx_seq_one_letter_code
_entity_poly.pdbx_strand_id
1 'polypeptide(L)'
;MEKQEKRAAARYEKAKPSVFATVQDKIPDGLRGKLELAFCKGFRLVFEKGEGLIGKTYDADQLCGRYEQYAAAVRTKATGARLRRLRRGARSAVRGGTGVALAEGAALGVLGIGLPDIPLFLGGLLRGLYRIALSYGFDCHSDRERRYLLLLVAASLSKGEERERFAASAEAVAAGGALPSLEECMDAAAGRLAEEMLTAKFVQGLPLVGLAGGLRNVPVYRRVTACAARAYERRWLLEQENREK
;
A
#
# COMPACT_ATOMS: atom_id res chain seq x y z
N MET A 1 1.29 -19.09 9.12
CA MET A 1 1.25 -17.66 8.75
C MET A 1 0.64 -16.83 9.88
N GLU A 2 -0.43 -17.34 10.49
CA GLU A 2 -1.11 -16.80 11.69
C GLU A 2 -0.18 -16.33 12.84
N LYS A 3 0.84 -17.11 13.22
CA LYS A 3 1.78 -16.73 14.29
C LYS A 3 2.61 -15.48 13.96
N GLN A 4 2.87 -15.19 12.68
CA GLN A 4 3.56 -13.98 12.24
C GLN A 4 2.62 -12.78 12.06
N GLU A 5 1.34 -13.03 11.77
CA GLU A 5 0.27 -12.02 11.75
C GLU A 5 -0.05 -11.56 13.17
N LYS A 6 -0.24 -12.50 14.10
CA LYS A 6 -0.40 -12.21 15.54
C LYS A 6 0.82 -11.47 16.10
N ARG A 7 2.05 -11.82 15.71
CA ARG A 7 3.26 -11.08 16.12
C ARG A 7 3.37 -9.67 15.52
N ALA A 8 2.92 -9.46 14.29
CA ALA A 8 2.92 -8.13 13.67
C ALA A 8 1.79 -7.24 14.23
N ALA A 9 0.61 -7.83 14.46
CA ALA A 9 -0.52 -7.20 15.12
C ALA A 9 -0.18 -6.84 16.58
N ALA A 10 0.41 -7.76 17.35
CA ALA A 10 0.81 -7.51 18.74
C ALA A 10 1.95 -6.50 18.87
N ARG A 11 2.89 -6.43 17.92
CA ARG A 11 3.89 -5.34 17.87
C ARG A 11 3.24 -3.98 17.63
N TYR A 12 2.11 -3.96 16.96
CA TYR A 12 1.37 -2.75 16.64
C TYR A 12 0.42 -2.33 17.76
N GLU A 13 -0.22 -3.27 18.46
CA GLU A 13 -0.93 -3.00 19.72
C GLU A 13 0.02 -2.53 20.83
N LYS A 14 1.24 -3.10 20.89
CA LYS A 14 2.28 -2.71 21.85
C LYS A 14 3.10 -1.49 21.42
N ALA A 15 2.94 -1.01 20.18
CA ALA A 15 3.50 0.28 19.81
C ALA A 15 2.75 1.33 20.64
N LYS A 16 3.45 1.95 21.60
CA LYS A 16 2.89 3.01 22.46
C LYS A 16 2.05 3.94 21.59
N PRO A 17 0.86 4.39 22.04
CA PRO A 17 0.17 5.49 21.39
C PRO A 17 1.17 6.65 21.35
N SER A 18 1.70 6.90 20.16
CA SER A 18 2.91 7.69 19.96
C SER A 18 2.56 9.15 20.21
N VAL A 19 2.77 9.63 21.44
CA VAL A 19 2.88 11.06 21.82
C VAL A 19 1.63 11.92 21.51
N PHE A 20 0.59 11.35 20.92
CA PHE A 20 -0.51 12.08 20.28
C PHE A 20 -1.60 12.55 21.23
N ALA A 21 -1.69 11.96 22.43
CA ALA A 21 -2.55 12.48 23.48
C ALA A 21 -2.11 13.89 23.95
N THR A 22 -0.90 14.34 23.58
CA THR A 22 -0.34 15.63 24.02
C THR A 22 -0.31 16.68 22.90
N VAL A 23 -0.74 16.36 21.67
CA VAL A 23 -0.57 17.26 20.49
C VAL A 23 -1.90 17.64 19.81
N GLN A 24 -3.06 17.23 20.35
CA GLN A 24 -4.36 17.65 19.81
C GLN A 24 -4.48 19.18 19.70
N ASP A 25 -3.92 19.93 20.65
CA ASP A 25 -4.00 21.40 20.69
C ASP A 25 -3.16 22.15 19.64
N LYS A 26 -2.36 21.45 18.81
CA LYS A 26 -1.48 22.07 17.79
C LYS A 26 -1.85 21.73 16.34
N ILE A 27 -2.92 20.96 16.12
CA ILE A 27 -3.35 20.59 14.77
C ILE A 27 -4.32 21.67 14.27
N PRO A 28 -4.03 22.33 13.13
CA PRO A 28 -4.94 23.31 12.56
C PRO A 28 -6.30 22.66 12.23
N ASP A 29 -7.38 23.37 12.58
CA ASP A 29 -8.74 22.94 12.26
C ASP A 29 -8.90 22.70 10.75
N GLY A 30 -9.54 21.58 10.40
CA GLY A 30 -9.78 21.21 9.00
C GLY A 30 -8.56 20.65 8.25
N LEU A 31 -7.36 20.57 8.84
CA LEU A 31 -6.18 19.97 8.19
C LEU A 31 -6.43 18.51 7.79
N ARG A 32 -7.13 17.75 8.63
CA ARG A 32 -7.54 16.37 8.33
C ARG A 32 -8.32 16.28 7.02
N GLY A 33 -9.37 17.09 6.88
CA GLY A 33 -10.22 17.09 5.69
C GLY A 33 -9.45 17.48 4.43
N LYS A 34 -8.49 18.41 4.54
CA LYS A 34 -7.62 18.77 3.42
C LYS A 34 -6.68 17.62 3.02
N LEU A 35 -6.09 16.92 3.98
CA LEU A 35 -5.24 15.75 3.72
C LEU A 35 -6.02 14.61 3.07
N GLU A 36 -7.20 14.32 3.61
CA GLU A 36 -8.10 13.28 3.11
C GLU A 36 -8.50 13.59 1.65
N LEU A 37 -8.92 14.83 1.37
CA LEU A 37 -9.24 15.27 0.02
C LEU A 37 -8.03 15.18 -0.93
N ALA A 38 -6.82 15.51 -0.46
CA ALA A 38 -5.60 15.40 -1.25
C ALA A 38 -5.29 13.94 -1.61
N PHE A 39 -5.43 13.01 -0.66
CA PHE A 39 -5.25 11.58 -0.91
C PHE A 39 -6.33 11.02 -1.85
N CYS A 40 -7.62 11.34 -1.65
CA CYS A 40 -8.70 10.92 -2.56
C CYS A 40 -8.46 11.40 -3.99
N LYS A 41 -8.14 12.69 -4.19
CA LYS A 41 -7.80 13.24 -5.51
C LYS A 41 -6.57 12.56 -6.12
N GLY A 42 -5.56 12.27 -5.29
CA GLY A 42 -4.36 11.56 -5.72
C GLY A 42 -4.65 10.14 -6.19
N PHE A 43 -5.46 9.36 -5.45
CA PHE A 43 -5.87 8.02 -5.86
C PHE A 43 -6.65 8.05 -7.17
N ARG A 44 -7.65 8.94 -7.27
CA ARG A 44 -8.46 9.13 -8.47
C ARG A 44 -7.59 9.43 -9.69
N LEU A 45 -6.67 10.38 -9.57
CA LEU A 45 -5.75 10.76 -10.64
C LEU A 45 -4.89 9.58 -11.12
N VAL A 46 -4.33 8.80 -10.18
CA VAL A 46 -3.50 7.64 -10.53
C VAL A 46 -4.33 6.56 -11.24
N PHE A 47 -5.54 6.28 -10.77
CA PHE A 47 -6.38 5.25 -11.37
C PHE A 47 -6.99 5.67 -12.71
N GLU A 48 -7.30 6.96 -12.90
CA GLU A 48 -7.78 7.51 -14.18
C GLU A 48 -6.68 7.54 -15.25
N LYS A 49 -5.46 7.97 -14.89
CA LYS A 49 -4.33 8.02 -15.83
C LYS A 49 -3.63 6.67 -16.03
N GLY A 50 -4.01 5.63 -15.27
CA GLY A 50 -3.56 4.25 -15.45
C GLY A 50 -2.04 4.06 -15.45
N GLU A 51 -1.53 3.23 -16.36
CA GLU A 51 -0.10 2.94 -16.55
C GLU A 51 0.75 4.19 -16.81
N GLY A 52 0.16 5.26 -17.36
CA GLY A 52 0.89 6.46 -17.77
C GLY A 52 1.59 7.19 -16.63
N LEU A 53 1.08 7.07 -15.39
CA LEU A 53 1.55 7.85 -14.24
C LEU A 53 2.55 7.09 -13.35
N ILE A 54 2.32 5.80 -13.12
CA ILE A 54 3.19 4.96 -12.26
C ILE A 54 3.86 3.83 -13.05
N GLY A 55 3.19 3.29 -14.08
CA GLY A 55 3.67 2.13 -14.86
C GLY A 55 5.03 2.38 -15.50
N LYS A 56 5.25 3.57 -16.08
CA LYS A 56 6.55 3.98 -16.66
C LYS A 56 7.71 4.05 -15.66
N THR A 57 7.41 4.01 -14.37
CA THR A 57 8.43 4.22 -13.34
C THR A 57 9.15 2.92 -12.98
N TYR A 58 8.59 1.75 -13.28
CA TYR A 58 9.17 0.44 -13.02
C TYR A 58 9.08 -0.48 -14.23
N ASP A 59 9.97 -1.47 -14.31
CA ASP A 59 9.96 -2.47 -15.37
C ASP A 59 8.96 -3.58 -15.03
N ALA A 60 7.75 -3.48 -15.59
CA ALA A 60 6.65 -4.42 -15.37
C ALA A 60 6.97 -5.79 -15.97
N ASP A 61 7.50 -5.82 -17.20
CA ASP A 61 7.85 -7.05 -17.93
C ASP A 61 8.91 -7.85 -17.17
N GLN A 62 9.92 -7.20 -16.62
CA GLN A 62 10.93 -7.87 -15.79
C GLN A 62 10.33 -8.42 -14.48
N LEU A 63 9.33 -7.77 -13.89
CA LEU A 63 8.66 -8.29 -12.70
C LEU A 63 7.78 -9.49 -13.02
N CYS A 64 7.00 -9.40 -14.09
CA CYS A 64 6.17 -10.49 -14.61
C CYS A 64 7.02 -11.70 -15.01
N GLY A 65 8.07 -11.50 -15.82
CA GLY A 65 8.97 -12.58 -16.24
C GLY A 65 9.68 -13.26 -15.07
N ARG A 66 10.09 -12.50 -14.03
CA ARG A 66 10.62 -13.10 -12.79
C ARG A 66 9.56 -13.92 -12.05
N TYR A 67 8.33 -13.41 -11.96
CA TYR A 67 7.22 -14.14 -11.37
C TYR A 67 6.97 -15.46 -12.12
N GLU A 68 6.90 -15.43 -13.45
CA GLU A 68 6.65 -16.61 -14.28
C GLU A 68 7.73 -17.68 -14.08
N GLN A 69 9.01 -17.27 -14.06
CA GLN A 69 10.13 -18.17 -13.74
C GLN A 69 9.97 -18.82 -12.36
N TYR A 70 9.55 -18.05 -11.35
CA TYR A 70 9.32 -18.59 -10.01
C TYR A 70 8.08 -19.48 -9.93
N ALA A 71 6.98 -19.10 -10.57
CA ALA A 71 5.74 -19.87 -10.60
C ALA A 71 5.98 -21.23 -11.29
N ALA A 72 6.68 -21.25 -12.42
CA ALA A 72 7.09 -22.49 -13.09
C ALA A 72 7.99 -23.36 -12.20
N ALA A 73 8.95 -22.74 -11.49
CA ALA A 73 9.79 -23.47 -10.54
C ALA A 73 9.01 -24.00 -9.34
N VAL A 74 7.95 -23.34 -8.86
CA VAL A 74 7.15 -23.90 -7.76
C VAL A 74 6.23 -25.02 -8.24
N ARG A 75 5.60 -24.87 -9.43
CA ARG A 75 4.74 -25.89 -10.05
C ARG A 75 5.45 -27.23 -10.26
N THR A 76 6.74 -27.21 -10.59
CA THR A 76 7.52 -28.44 -10.76
C THR A 76 7.87 -29.13 -9.45
N LYS A 77 8.15 -28.37 -8.38
CA LYS A 77 8.36 -28.91 -7.02
C LYS A 77 8.27 -27.80 -5.98
N ALA A 78 7.18 -27.76 -5.22
CA ALA A 78 7.02 -26.81 -4.13
C ALA A 78 7.98 -27.16 -2.97
N THR A 79 9.06 -26.39 -2.82
CA THR A 79 9.99 -26.52 -1.69
C THR A 79 10.06 -25.23 -0.90
N GLY A 80 10.27 -25.33 0.42
CA GLY A 80 10.40 -24.16 1.30
C GLY A 80 11.50 -23.18 0.85
N ALA A 81 12.55 -23.65 0.16
CA ALA A 81 13.59 -22.81 -0.41
C ALA A 81 13.08 -21.96 -1.59
N ARG A 82 12.24 -22.52 -2.46
CA ARG A 82 11.65 -21.81 -3.62
C ARG A 82 10.62 -20.77 -3.16
N LEU A 83 9.78 -21.12 -2.18
CA LEU A 83 8.86 -20.15 -1.53
C LEU A 83 9.63 -19.00 -0.86
N ARG A 84 10.74 -19.28 -0.19
CA ARG A 84 11.62 -18.23 0.38
C ARG A 84 12.20 -17.32 -0.69
N ARG A 85 12.53 -17.81 -1.89
CA ARG A 85 13.02 -16.99 -3.01
C ARG A 85 11.92 -16.07 -3.55
N LEU A 86 10.70 -16.57 -3.75
CA LEU A 86 9.55 -15.74 -4.15
C LEU A 86 9.28 -14.61 -3.14
N ARG A 87 9.21 -14.95 -1.84
CA ARG A 87 9.08 -13.97 -0.74
C ARG A 87 10.18 -12.91 -0.77
N ARG A 88 11.44 -13.32 -1.00
CA ARG A 88 12.58 -12.39 -1.09
C ARG A 88 12.47 -11.51 -2.34
N GLY A 89 12.03 -12.06 -3.47
CA GLY A 89 11.73 -11.36 -4.71
C GLY A 89 10.73 -10.24 -4.48
N ALA A 90 9.54 -10.57 -3.96
CA ALA A 90 8.49 -9.59 -3.66
C ALA A 90 8.95 -8.52 -2.67
N ARG A 91 9.70 -8.89 -1.62
CA ARG A 91 10.29 -7.91 -0.68
C ARG A 91 11.37 -7.05 -1.32
N SER A 92 12.12 -7.59 -2.28
CA SER A 92 13.14 -6.86 -3.05
C SER A 92 12.53 -5.98 -4.13
N ALA A 93 11.32 -6.30 -4.61
CA ALA A 93 10.50 -5.46 -5.47
C ALA A 93 9.95 -4.21 -4.77
N VAL A 94 10.25 -4.02 -3.49
CA VAL A 94 10.03 -2.75 -2.77
C VAL A 94 11.35 -1.96 -2.66
N ARG A 95 12.49 -2.52 -3.09
CA ARG A 95 13.85 -1.96 -2.88
C ARG A 95 14.41 -1.12 -4.03
N GLY A 96 13.78 -1.08 -5.21
CA GLY A 96 14.35 -0.42 -6.40
C GLY A 96 13.52 0.76 -6.96
N GLY A 97 14.15 1.92 -7.20
CA GLY A 97 13.56 3.02 -7.96
C GLY A 97 13.58 4.37 -7.25
N THR A 98 13.99 5.38 -8.00
CA THR A 98 14.02 6.81 -7.68
C THR A 98 12.61 7.34 -7.38
N GLY A 99 12.50 8.36 -6.51
CA GLY A 99 11.24 9.00 -6.15
C GLY A 99 10.40 9.40 -7.37
N VAL A 100 9.10 9.11 -7.31
CA VAL A 100 8.15 9.41 -8.39
C VAL A 100 7.65 10.84 -8.22
N ALA A 101 8.17 11.79 -9.00
CA ALA A 101 7.48 13.05 -9.17
C ALA A 101 6.18 12.77 -9.96
N LEU A 102 5.02 12.91 -9.32
CA LEU A 102 3.74 12.99 -10.06
C LEU A 102 3.79 14.34 -10.81
N ALA A 103 4.32 14.32 -12.04
CA ALA A 103 4.54 15.52 -12.83
C ALA A 103 3.22 16.04 -13.43
N GLU A 104 2.94 17.28 -13.06
CA GLU A 104 2.13 18.33 -13.70
C GLU A 104 0.64 18.08 -13.99
N GLY A 105 -0.18 18.96 -13.40
CA GLY A 105 -1.60 19.16 -13.73
C GLY A 105 -2.55 19.13 -12.54
N ALA A 106 -2.21 18.39 -11.49
CA ALA A 106 -2.96 18.47 -10.24
C ALA A 106 -2.37 19.59 -9.40
N ALA A 107 -3.03 20.75 -9.39
CA ALA A 107 -2.74 21.87 -8.50
C ALA A 107 -3.03 21.49 -7.03
N LEU A 108 -2.37 20.44 -6.52
CA LEU A 108 -2.49 19.97 -5.13
C LEU A 108 -1.80 20.93 -4.15
N GLY A 109 -1.03 21.90 -4.67
CA GLY A 109 -0.57 23.08 -3.94
C GLY A 109 -1.65 24.11 -3.59
N VAL A 110 -2.88 23.99 -4.12
CA VAL A 110 -3.94 25.01 -3.93
C VAL A 110 -4.75 24.82 -2.64
N LEU A 111 -4.49 23.80 -1.82
CA LEU A 111 -5.15 23.67 -0.50
C LEU A 111 -4.61 24.65 0.57
N GLY A 112 -3.57 25.44 0.24
CA GLY A 112 -3.03 26.50 1.09
C GLY A 112 -2.34 26.00 2.37
N ILE A 113 -1.96 24.72 2.41
CA ILE A 113 -1.43 24.04 3.61
C ILE A 113 0.10 23.88 3.62
N GLY A 114 0.81 24.38 2.60
CA GLY A 114 2.28 24.40 2.59
C GLY A 114 2.96 23.03 2.71
N LEU A 115 2.22 21.94 2.54
CA LEU A 115 2.71 20.57 2.72
C LEU A 115 3.44 20.12 1.45
N PRO A 116 4.77 19.92 1.47
CA PRO A 116 5.46 19.35 0.33
C PRO A 116 5.21 17.83 0.27
N ASP A 117 5.04 17.29 -0.93
CA ASP A 117 5.20 15.87 -1.26
C ASP A 117 4.09 14.82 -0.97
N ILE A 118 2.82 15.18 -0.73
CA ILE A 118 1.71 14.18 -0.78
C ILE A 118 1.68 13.41 -2.11
N PRO A 119 1.80 14.08 -3.28
CA PRO A 119 1.81 13.40 -4.57
C PRO A 119 3.00 12.43 -4.69
N LEU A 120 4.19 12.85 -4.29
CA LEU A 120 5.41 12.04 -4.30
C LEU A 120 5.29 10.81 -3.39
N PHE A 121 4.79 11.00 -2.16
CA PHE A 121 4.55 9.91 -1.22
C PHE A 121 3.54 8.90 -1.80
N LEU A 122 2.40 9.38 -2.29
CA LEU A 122 1.34 8.53 -2.83
C LEU A 122 1.82 7.75 -4.07
N GLY A 123 2.50 8.42 -4.99
CA GLY A 123 3.11 7.79 -6.16
C GLY A 123 4.10 6.70 -5.76
N GLY A 124 4.97 6.96 -4.78
CA GLY A 124 5.90 5.96 -4.25
C GLY A 124 5.21 4.78 -3.54
N LEU A 125 4.15 5.04 -2.77
CA LEU A 125 3.36 4.02 -2.08
C LEU A 125 2.67 3.08 -3.08
N LEU A 126 1.92 3.64 -4.02
CA LEU A 126 1.20 2.88 -5.04
C LEU A 126 2.15 2.11 -5.95
N ARG A 127 3.28 2.71 -6.35
CA ARG A 127 4.36 2.00 -7.04
C ARG A 127 4.84 0.78 -6.26
N GLY A 128 5.08 0.94 -4.95
CA GLY A 128 5.49 -0.17 -4.09
C GLY A 128 4.47 -1.31 -4.08
N LEU A 129 3.18 -0.96 -4.01
CA LEU A 129 2.07 -1.90 -4.03
C LEU A 129 1.93 -2.62 -5.36
N TYR A 130 2.02 -1.90 -6.48
CA TYR A 130 1.93 -2.49 -7.83
C TYR A 130 3.06 -3.50 -8.07
N ARG A 131 4.28 -3.15 -7.68
CA ARG A 131 5.42 -4.07 -7.79
C ARG A 131 5.26 -5.32 -6.94
N ILE A 132 4.62 -5.21 -5.76
CA ILE A 132 4.28 -6.39 -4.94
C ILE A 132 3.25 -7.24 -5.67
N ALA A 133 2.15 -6.66 -6.17
CA ALA A 133 1.10 -7.38 -6.88
C ALA A 133 1.67 -8.16 -8.08
N LEU A 134 2.44 -7.48 -8.92
CA LEU A 134 3.10 -8.06 -10.10
C LEU A 134 4.11 -9.15 -9.73
N SER A 135 4.81 -9.01 -8.60
CA SER A 135 5.73 -10.07 -8.11
C SER A 135 5.03 -11.37 -7.75
N TYR A 136 3.70 -11.37 -7.63
CA TYR A 136 2.85 -12.54 -7.42
C TYR A 136 1.92 -12.83 -8.60
N GLY A 137 2.07 -12.11 -9.72
CA GLY A 137 1.30 -12.33 -10.96
C GLY A 137 -0.09 -11.68 -10.98
N PHE A 138 -0.35 -10.70 -10.11
CA PHE A 138 -1.63 -9.99 -10.09
C PHE A 138 -1.55 -8.68 -10.86
N ASP A 139 -2.51 -8.46 -11.76
CA ASP A 139 -2.65 -7.22 -12.51
C ASP A 139 -3.24 -6.10 -11.63
N CYS A 140 -2.38 -5.17 -11.24
CA CYS A 140 -2.71 -4.00 -10.43
C CYS A 140 -3.62 -2.97 -11.12
N HIS A 141 -3.81 -3.07 -12.44
CA HIS A 141 -4.66 -2.15 -13.20
C HIS A 141 -6.11 -2.61 -13.26
N SER A 142 -6.41 -3.88 -12.94
CA SER A 142 -7.78 -4.39 -12.91
C SER A 142 -8.62 -3.74 -11.80
N ASP A 143 -9.91 -3.57 -12.06
CA ASP A 143 -10.85 -2.92 -11.14
C ASP A 143 -10.96 -3.61 -9.77
N ARG A 144 -10.85 -4.93 -9.77
CA ARG A 144 -10.80 -5.75 -8.56
C ARG A 144 -9.53 -5.44 -7.76
N GLU A 145 -8.40 -5.37 -8.43
CA GLU A 145 -7.11 -5.19 -7.77
C GLU A 145 -6.91 -3.78 -7.21
N ARG A 146 -7.44 -2.76 -7.89
CA ARG A 146 -7.47 -1.39 -7.35
C ARG A 146 -8.20 -1.32 -6.01
N ARG A 147 -9.38 -1.95 -5.91
CA ARG A 147 -10.17 -2.04 -4.66
C ARG A 147 -9.43 -2.84 -3.60
N TYR A 148 -8.86 -3.99 -3.98
CA TYR A 148 -8.07 -4.81 -3.08
C TYR A 148 -6.90 -4.03 -2.46
N LEU A 149 -6.13 -3.30 -3.28
CA LEU A 149 -5.01 -2.48 -2.82
C LEU A 149 -5.45 -1.37 -1.85
N LEU A 150 -6.53 -0.67 -2.14
CA LEU A 150 -7.09 0.37 -1.26
C LEU A 150 -7.53 -0.21 0.08
N LEU A 151 -8.22 -1.35 0.07
CA LEU A 151 -8.63 -2.05 1.28
C LEU A 151 -7.43 -2.55 2.09
N LEU A 152 -6.35 -2.98 1.44
CA LEU A 152 -5.09 -3.31 2.11
C LEU A 152 -4.45 -2.08 2.75
N VAL A 153 -4.48 -0.91 2.09
CA VAL A 153 -4.02 0.35 2.69
C VAL A 153 -4.84 0.64 3.95
N ALA A 154 -6.18 0.66 3.84
CA ALA A 154 -7.08 0.92 4.97
C ALA A 154 -6.86 -0.08 6.12
N ALA A 155 -6.95 -1.39 5.86
CA ALA A 155 -6.75 -2.45 6.85
C ALA A 155 -5.36 -2.38 7.50
N SER A 156 -4.33 -2.05 6.71
CA SER A 156 -2.97 -1.97 7.24
C SER A 156 -2.79 -0.84 8.22
N LEU A 157 -3.59 0.23 8.14
CA LEU A 157 -3.52 1.45 8.96
C LEU A 157 -4.57 1.47 10.09
N SER A 158 -5.64 0.67 10.01
CA SER A 158 -6.64 0.51 11.07
C SER A 158 -6.20 -0.34 12.28
N LYS A 159 -7.02 -0.32 13.35
CA LYS A 159 -6.92 -1.20 14.54
C LYS A 159 -8.27 -1.88 14.82
N GLY A 160 -8.25 -2.94 15.64
CA GLY A 160 -9.46 -3.60 16.17
C GLY A 160 -10.45 -4.03 15.09
N GLU A 161 -11.74 -3.85 15.37
CA GLU A 161 -12.86 -4.24 14.49
C GLU A 161 -12.79 -3.57 13.10
N GLU A 162 -12.34 -2.32 13.02
CA GLU A 162 -12.21 -1.61 11.74
C GLU A 162 -11.21 -2.32 10.81
N ARG A 163 -10.08 -2.77 11.37
CA ARG A 163 -9.08 -3.53 10.62
C ARG A 163 -9.64 -4.87 10.16
N GLU A 164 -10.39 -5.56 11.02
CA GLU A 164 -11.01 -6.85 10.68
C GLU A 164 -12.04 -6.68 9.56
N ARG A 165 -12.85 -5.63 9.62
CA ARG A 165 -13.81 -5.29 8.56
C ARG A 165 -13.13 -5.08 7.21
N PHE A 166 -12.10 -4.23 7.15
CA PHE A 166 -11.38 -3.99 5.88
C PHE A 166 -10.65 -5.24 5.39
N ALA A 167 -10.07 -6.03 6.29
CA ALA A 167 -9.43 -7.30 5.93
C ALA A 167 -10.45 -8.30 5.34
N ALA A 168 -11.62 -8.43 5.96
CA ALA A 168 -12.70 -9.29 5.46
C ALA A 168 -13.20 -8.82 4.09
N SER A 169 -13.39 -7.50 3.90
CA SER A 169 -13.74 -6.95 2.58
C SER A 169 -12.65 -7.23 1.53
N ALA A 170 -11.36 -7.11 1.90
CA ALA A 170 -10.26 -7.42 1.00
C ALA A 170 -10.26 -8.92 0.62
N GLU A 171 -10.50 -9.82 1.58
CA GLU A 171 -10.61 -11.26 1.33
C GLU A 171 -11.80 -11.58 0.41
N ALA A 172 -12.96 -10.95 0.62
CA ALA A 172 -14.12 -11.10 -0.26
C ALA A 172 -13.82 -10.65 -1.71
N VAL A 173 -13.17 -9.49 -1.87
CA VAL A 173 -12.73 -8.98 -3.19
C VAL A 173 -11.74 -9.96 -3.85
N ALA A 174 -10.77 -10.48 -3.10
CA ALA A 174 -9.78 -11.43 -3.60
C ALA A 174 -10.41 -12.76 -4.04
N ALA A 175 -11.44 -13.23 -3.34
CA ALA A 175 -12.21 -14.43 -3.66
C ALA A 175 -13.19 -14.24 -4.83
N GLY A 176 -13.28 -13.04 -5.42
CA GLY A 176 -14.22 -12.75 -6.51
C GLY A 176 -15.66 -12.49 -6.05
N GLY A 177 -15.86 -12.18 -4.77
CA GLY A 177 -17.15 -11.76 -4.22
C GLY A 177 -17.55 -10.35 -4.64
N ALA A 178 -18.56 -9.80 -3.93
CA ALA A 178 -19.07 -8.46 -4.19
C ALA A 178 -17.97 -7.40 -4.09
N LEU A 179 -17.91 -6.53 -5.11
CA LEU A 179 -16.95 -5.44 -5.14
C LEU A 179 -17.58 -4.20 -4.47
N PRO A 180 -16.98 -3.65 -3.41
CA PRO A 180 -17.39 -2.35 -2.87
C PRO A 180 -17.21 -1.24 -3.91
N SER A 181 -17.79 -0.07 -3.67
CA SER A 181 -17.54 1.08 -4.54
C SER A 181 -16.05 1.42 -4.54
N LEU A 182 -15.53 1.80 -5.71
CA LEU A 182 -14.14 2.28 -5.78
C LEU A 182 -13.99 3.57 -4.96
N GLU A 183 -15.02 4.41 -4.94
CA GLU A 183 -15.03 5.66 -4.17
C GLU A 183 -14.98 5.40 -2.66
N GLU A 184 -15.81 4.49 -2.15
CA GLU A 184 -15.77 4.07 -0.73
C GLU A 184 -14.39 3.52 -0.32
N CYS A 185 -13.74 2.76 -1.21
CA CYS A 185 -12.40 2.26 -0.97
C CYS A 185 -11.35 3.39 -0.95
N MET A 186 -11.48 4.38 -1.85
CA MET A 186 -10.59 5.53 -1.90
C MET A 186 -10.75 6.38 -0.64
N ASP A 187 -11.98 6.65 -0.22
CA ASP A 187 -12.29 7.44 0.98
C ASP A 187 -11.77 6.73 2.24
N ALA A 188 -12.00 5.42 2.37
CA ALA A 188 -11.47 4.64 3.49
C ALA A 188 -9.93 4.70 3.56
N ALA A 189 -9.25 4.47 2.44
CA ALA A 189 -7.78 4.51 2.39
C ALA A 189 -7.23 5.92 2.65
N ALA A 190 -7.86 6.95 2.07
CA ALA A 190 -7.46 8.34 2.22
C ALA A 190 -7.67 8.84 3.66
N GLY A 191 -8.78 8.51 4.29
CA GLY A 191 -9.07 8.86 5.68
C GLY A 191 -8.04 8.25 6.64
N ARG A 192 -7.69 6.96 6.46
CA ARG A 192 -6.66 6.31 7.27
C ARG A 192 -5.26 6.91 7.02
N LEU A 193 -4.92 7.23 5.78
CA LEU A 193 -3.65 7.91 5.46
C LEU A 193 -3.59 9.31 6.07
N ALA A 194 -4.67 10.08 5.99
CA ALA A 194 -4.76 11.40 6.58
C ALA A 194 -4.57 11.34 8.10
N GLU A 195 -5.23 10.41 8.79
CA GLU A 195 -5.09 10.20 10.23
C GLU A 195 -3.65 9.79 10.60
N GLU A 196 -3.04 8.87 9.87
CA GLU A 196 -1.64 8.46 10.10
C GLU A 196 -0.64 9.60 9.80
N MET A 197 -0.92 10.46 8.83
CA MET A 197 -0.08 11.63 8.53
C MET A 197 -0.23 12.72 9.58
N LEU A 198 -1.42 12.90 10.14
CA LEU A 198 -1.62 13.79 11.28
C LEU A 198 -0.85 13.27 12.48
N THR A 199 -0.92 11.96 12.76
CA THR A 199 -0.19 11.35 13.89
C THR A 199 1.33 11.32 13.73
N ALA A 200 1.82 11.43 12.50
CA ALA A 200 3.24 11.62 12.21
C ALA A 200 3.67 13.07 12.46
N LYS A 201 4.98 13.32 12.68
CA LYS A 201 5.56 14.68 12.72
C LYS A 201 5.49 15.44 11.37
N PHE A 202 4.62 15.00 10.47
CA PHE A 202 4.37 15.53 9.14
C PHE A 202 3.82 16.95 9.19
N VAL A 203 2.97 17.25 10.18
CA VAL A 203 2.33 18.57 10.38
C VAL A 203 3.34 19.67 10.73
N GLN A 204 4.48 19.33 11.34
CA GLN A 204 5.53 20.30 11.72
C GLN A 204 6.58 20.53 10.61
N GLY A 205 6.29 20.18 9.36
CA GLY A 205 7.20 20.41 8.23
C GLY A 205 8.40 19.45 8.16
N LEU A 206 8.43 18.43 9.01
CA LEU A 206 9.44 17.36 9.01
C LEU A 206 8.93 16.08 8.31
N PRO A 207 8.90 16.06 6.97
CA PRO A 207 9.04 14.80 6.24
C PRO A 207 10.12 14.80 5.13
N LEU A 208 10.97 15.84 5.02
CA LEU A 208 11.68 16.11 3.75
C LEU A 208 13.20 15.85 3.67
N VAL A 209 13.87 15.30 4.69
CA VAL A 209 15.27 14.87 4.50
C VAL A 209 15.30 13.39 4.15
N GLY A 210 15.16 13.10 2.84
CA GLY A 210 15.48 11.77 2.30
C GLY A 210 14.38 11.06 1.49
N LEU A 211 13.25 11.67 1.13
CA LEU A 211 12.21 11.00 0.34
C LEU A 211 12.70 10.46 -1.03
N ALA A 212 13.67 11.13 -1.66
CA ALA A 212 14.26 10.70 -2.93
C ALA A 212 15.05 9.36 -2.83
N GLY A 213 15.49 8.93 -1.63
CA GLY A 213 16.23 7.67 -1.41
C GLY A 213 15.78 6.83 -0.20
N GLY A 214 14.78 7.31 0.55
CA GLY A 214 14.50 6.94 1.94
C GLY A 214 13.01 6.79 2.29
N LEU A 215 12.10 6.77 1.30
CA LEU A 215 10.67 6.44 1.50
C LEU A 215 10.48 5.14 2.29
N ARG A 216 11.44 4.20 2.18
CA ARG A 216 11.49 2.95 2.95
C ARG A 216 11.60 3.15 4.46
N ASN A 217 12.08 4.28 4.94
CA ASN A 217 12.18 4.58 6.37
C ASN A 217 10.89 5.20 6.92
N VAL A 218 9.94 5.56 6.05
CA VAL A 218 8.63 6.08 6.46
C VAL A 218 7.81 4.93 7.08
N PRO A 219 7.39 5.05 8.36
CA PRO A 219 6.67 3.98 9.05
C PRO A 219 5.40 3.52 8.34
N VAL A 220 4.60 4.47 7.84
CA VAL A 220 3.36 4.22 7.07
C VAL A 220 3.67 3.37 5.84
N TYR A 221 4.65 3.76 5.03
CA TYR A 221 5.06 3.01 3.83
C TYR A 221 5.45 1.56 4.15
N ARG A 222 6.29 1.35 5.17
CA ARG A 222 6.73 0.00 5.58
C ARG A 222 5.58 -0.87 6.05
N ARG A 223 4.63 -0.28 6.77
CA ARG A 223 3.48 -0.96 7.33
C ARG A 223 2.54 -1.45 6.23
N VAL A 224 2.17 -0.55 5.31
CA VAL A 224 1.29 -0.85 4.17
C VAL A 224 1.94 -1.92 3.28
N THR A 225 3.18 -1.72 2.85
CA THR A 225 3.87 -2.66 1.95
C THR A 225 4.15 -4.02 2.59
N ALA A 226 4.44 -4.09 3.89
CA ALA A 226 4.60 -5.36 4.58
C ALA A 226 3.27 -6.13 4.74
N CYS A 227 2.16 -5.41 4.92
CA CYS A 227 0.83 -5.99 4.93
C CYS A 227 0.47 -6.54 3.55
N ALA A 228 0.61 -5.74 2.50
CA ALA A 228 0.34 -6.14 1.13
C ALA A 228 1.19 -7.36 0.72
N ALA A 229 2.50 -7.34 0.99
CA ALA A 229 3.39 -8.45 0.64
C ALA A 229 2.98 -9.79 1.30
N ARG A 230 2.33 -9.76 2.47
CA ARG A 230 1.80 -10.96 3.13
C ARG A 230 0.45 -11.37 2.56
N ALA A 231 -0.42 -10.40 2.28
CA ALA A 231 -1.75 -10.64 1.74
C ALA A 231 -1.67 -11.30 0.35
N TYR A 232 -0.83 -10.75 -0.54
CA TYR A 232 -0.57 -11.33 -1.86
C TYR A 232 0.09 -12.71 -1.78
N GLU A 233 0.99 -12.91 -0.82
CA GLU A 233 1.60 -14.22 -0.63
C GLU A 233 0.56 -15.26 -0.23
N ARG A 234 -0.31 -14.93 0.74
CA ARG A 234 -1.40 -15.80 1.18
C ARG A 234 -2.33 -16.14 0.00
N ARG A 235 -2.75 -15.11 -0.75
CA ARG A 235 -3.62 -15.26 -1.92
C ARG A 235 -3.00 -16.19 -2.97
N TRP A 236 -1.74 -15.96 -3.32
CA TRP A 236 -1.03 -16.79 -4.28
C TRP A 236 -0.89 -18.25 -3.84
N LEU A 237 -0.61 -18.50 -2.55
CA LEU A 237 -0.53 -19.86 -1.99
C LEU A 237 -1.86 -20.60 -2.08
N LEU A 238 -2.96 -19.92 -1.74
CA LEU A 238 -4.31 -20.51 -1.84
C LEU A 238 -4.67 -20.84 -3.29
N GLU A 239 -4.29 -19.99 -4.24
CA GLU A 239 -4.50 -20.26 -5.67
C GLU A 239 -3.68 -21.44 -6.18
N GLN A 240 -2.47 -21.67 -5.66
CA GLN A 240 -1.71 -22.89 -6.01
C GLN A 240 -2.35 -24.14 -5.40
N GLU A 241 -2.77 -24.08 -4.13
CA GLU A 241 -3.43 -25.21 -3.46
C GLU A 241 -4.74 -25.63 -4.15
N ASN A 242 -5.55 -24.67 -4.58
CA ASN A 242 -6.79 -24.94 -5.31
C ASN A 242 -6.57 -25.45 -6.75
N ARG A 243 -5.38 -25.27 -7.33
CA ARG A 243 -5.03 -25.81 -8.66
C ARG A 243 -4.48 -27.24 -8.60
N GLU A 244 -4.01 -27.68 -7.44
CA GLU A 244 -3.51 -29.04 -7.20
C GLU A 244 -4.63 -30.02 -6.78
N LYS A 245 -5.83 -29.50 -6.45
CA LYS A 245 -7.05 -30.26 -6.17
C LYS A 245 -7.89 -30.40 -7.43
#